data_AF-A0A5C6AL28-F1
#
_entry.id   AF-A0A5C6AL28-F1
#
_cell.length_a   1.000
_cell.length_b   1.000
_cell.length_c   1.000
_cell.angle_alpha   90.00
_cell.angle_beta   90.00
_cell.angle_gamma   90.00
#
_symmetry.space_group_name_H-M   'P 1'
#
loop_
_entity.id
_entity.type
_entity.pdbx_description
1 polymer ?
#
loop_
_entity_poly.entity_id
_entity_poly.type
_entity_poly.pdbx_seq_one_letter_code
_entity_poly.pdbx_strand_id
1 'polypeptide(L)'
;MSTPRRSPLSDTLPTVATFVLLVTIGVVGRWGQPDWCVTPLAAVGLLAGYALPRRWAIATPLTAMLISDAMLPSYGSLGVAVAVYAAMATAPLLGSLLRRPLPSRSAGLARLTALSLTPAMVFFFTTNFAVWAFQSHYAKTAAGLAECYLAALPFLRRMLAGDAAFVAVLFGAAALAGAFSLTGAKCRETTRPAQA
;
A
#
# COMPACT_ATOMS: atom_id res chain seq x y z
N MET A 1 -34.24 -22.80 -12.90
CA MET A 1 -33.36 -21.94 -13.72
C MET A 1 -32.00 -21.86 -13.03
N SER A 2 -31.06 -22.74 -13.43
CA SER A 2 -29.72 -22.85 -12.85
C SER A 2 -28.82 -21.76 -13.45
N THR A 3 -28.30 -20.85 -12.63
CA THR A 3 -27.28 -19.89 -13.05
C THR A 3 -26.03 -20.65 -13.51
N PRO A 4 -25.48 -20.34 -14.70
CA PRO A 4 -24.29 -21.03 -15.19
C PRO A 4 -23.10 -20.76 -14.25
N ARG A 5 -22.39 -21.84 -13.91
CA ARG A 5 -21.20 -21.79 -13.03
C ARG A 5 -20.07 -21.09 -13.79
N ARG A 6 -19.59 -19.97 -13.24
CA ARG A 6 -18.45 -19.22 -13.82
C ARG A 6 -17.22 -20.12 -13.90
N SER A 7 -16.46 -20.00 -14.99
CA SER A 7 -15.22 -20.77 -15.17
C SER A 7 -14.09 -20.15 -14.32
N PRO A 8 -13.13 -20.96 -13.81
CA PRO A 8 -12.01 -20.45 -13.00
C PRO A 8 -11.21 -19.31 -13.68
N LEU A 9 -11.17 -19.31 -15.02
CA LEU A 9 -10.51 -18.27 -15.82
C LEU A 9 -11.20 -16.91 -15.69
N SER A 10 -12.53 -16.89 -15.64
CA SER A 10 -13.32 -15.66 -15.52
C SER A 10 -13.17 -14.96 -14.16
N ASP A 11 -12.83 -15.72 -13.11
CA ASP A 11 -12.54 -15.17 -11.79
C ASP A 11 -11.07 -14.73 -11.64
N THR A 12 -10.17 -15.29 -12.46
CA THR A 12 -8.72 -15.00 -12.41
C THR A 12 -8.35 -13.76 -13.22
N LEU A 13 -8.97 -13.54 -14.37
CA LEU A 13 -8.67 -12.41 -15.26
C LEU A 13 -8.77 -11.03 -14.57
N PRO A 14 -9.82 -10.72 -13.78
CA PRO A 14 -9.90 -9.44 -13.07
C PRO A 14 -8.76 -9.25 -12.05
N THR A 15 -8.40 -10.32 -11.34
CA THR A 15 -7.31 -10.30 -10.35
C THR A 15 -5.98 -9.95 -11.03
N VAL A 16 -5.67 -10.63 -12.14
CA VAL A 16 -4.45 -10.38 -12.91
C VAL A 16 -4.45 -8.97 -13.51
N ALA A 17 -5.57 -8.53 -14.08
CA ALA A 17 -5.69 -7.19 -14.66
C ALA A 17 -5.46 -6.09 -13.61
N THR A 18 -6.10 -6.19 -12.44
CA THR A 18 -5.89 -5.24 -11.34
C THR A 18 -4.46 -5.31 -10.80
N PHE A 19 -3.88 -6.51 -10.65
CA PHE A 19 -2.48 -6.66 -10.26
C PHE A 19 -1.54 -5.92 -11.22
N VAL A 20 -1.65 -6.18 -12.52
CA VAL A 20 -0.81 -5.56 -13.56
C VAL A 20 -1.00 -4.04 -13.56
N LEU A 21 -2.24 -3.56 -13.53
CA LEU A 21 -2.53 -2.13 -13.47
C LEU A 21 -1.85 -1.44 -12.28
N LEU A 22 -2.01 -2.00 -11.08
CA LEU A 22 -1.44 -1.44 -9.87
C LEU A 22 0.11 -1.51 -9.87
N VAL A 23 0.70 -2.58 -10.39
CA VAL A 23 2.16 -2.68 -10.58
C VAL A 23 2.64 -1.59 -11.53
N THR A 24 1.98 -1.40 -12.68
CA THR A 24 2.34 -0.36 -13.65
C THR A 24 2.29 1.03 -13.05
N ILE A 25 1.22 1.35 -12.29
CA ILE A 25 1.12 2.64 -11.57
C ILE A 25 2.28 2.79 -10.58
N GLY A 26 2.61 1.74 -9.82
CA GLY A 26 3.72 1.71 -8.89
C GLY A 26 5.08 1.97 -9.55
N VAL A 27 5.37 1.29 -10.66
CA VAL A 27 6.62 1.41 -11.42
C VAL A 27 6.76 2.81 -12.02
N VAL A 28 5.75 3.27 -12.77
CA VAL A 28 5.77 4.58 -13.42
C VAL A 28 5.88 5.71 -12.39
N GLY A 29 5.12 5.62 -11.29
CA GLY A 29 5.16 6.62 -10.24
C GLY A 29 6.49 6.66 -9.47
N ARG A 30 7.26 5.57 -9.44
CA ARG A 30 8.62 5.56 -8.89
C ARG A 30 9.64 6.14 -9.85
N TRP A 31 9.56 5.81 -11.14
CA TRP A 31 10.47 6.39 -12.14
C TRP A 31 10.26 7.88 -12.34
N GLY A 32 9.03 8.36 -12.16
CA GLY A 32 8.71 9.79 -12.23
C GLY A 32 9.32 10.65 -11.11
N GLN A 33 10.00 10.05 -10.11
CA GLN A 33 10.55 10.79 -8.97
C GLN A 33 11.84 10.19 -8.39
N PRO A 34 13.01 10.82 -8.65
CA PRO A 34 14.25 10.39 -8.02
C PRO A 34 14.44 10.88 -6.57
N ASP A 35 13.96 12.07 -6.16
CA ASP A 35 14.49 12.70 -4.91
C ASP A 35 13.50 12.98 -3.75
N TRP A 36 12.17 12.89 -3.95
CA TRP A 36 11.19 13.53 -3.03
C TRP A 36 10.35 12.57 -2.18
N CYS A 37 10.51 11.25 -2.34
CA CYS A 37 9.71 10.20 -1.66
C CYS A 37 8.18 10.31 -1.87
N VAL A 38 7.71 10.97 -2.93
CA VAL A 38 6.27 11.09 -3.25
C VAL A 38 5.91 10.02 -4.30
N THR A 39 5.71 8.79 -3.84
CA THR A 39 5.43 7.65 -4.73
C THR A 39 4.02 7.09 -4.47
N PRO A 40 3.38 6.45 -5.46
CA PRO A 40 2.05 5.87 -5.27
C PRO A 40 2.09 4.54 -4.49
N LEU A 41 3.24 4.06 -4.04
CA LEU A 41 3.38 2.69 -3.53
C LEU A 41 2.52 2.39 -2.30
N ALA A 42 2.38 3.33 -1.35
CA ALA A 42 1.53 3.12 -0.18
C ALA A 42 0.06 2.98 -0.60
N ALA A 43 -0.43 3.86 -1.47
CA ALA A 43 -1.79 3.83 -2.00
C ALA A 43 -2.06 2.57 -2.85
N VAL A 44 -1.10 2.21 -3.71
CA VAL A 44 -1.12 0.96 -4.49
C VAL A 44 -1.18 -0.25 -3.57
N GLY A 45 -0.36 -0.29 -2.52
CA GLY A 45 -0.36 -1.37 -1.53
C GLY A 45 -1.69 -1.47 -0.81
N LEU A 46 -2.21 -0.36 -0.27
CA LEU A 46 -3.50 -0.30 0.42
C LEU A 46 -4.65 -0.77 -0.49
N LEU A 47 -4.70 -0.29 -1.73
CA LEU A 47 -5.75 -0.68 -2.67
C LEU A 47 -5.61 -2.14 -3.11
N ALA A 48 -4.39 -2.65 -3.31
CA ALA A 48 -4.13 -4.06 -3.55
C ALA A 48 -4.60 -4.92 -2.36
N GLY A 49 -4.32 -4.48 -1.14
CA GLY A 49 -4.81 -5.08 0.11
C GLY A 49 -6.34 -5.11 0.21
N TYR A 50 -7.01 -4.08 -0.30
CA TYR A 50 -8.47 -4.03 -0.36
C TYR A 50 -9.04 -4.95 -1.46
N ALA A 51 -8.47 -4.95 -2.66
CA ALA A 51 -9.07 -5.54 -3.86
C ALA A 51 -8.62 -6.97 -4.19
N LEU A 52 -7.41 -7.39 -3.79
CA LEU A 52 -6.79 -8.63 -4.27
C LEU A 52 -6.61 -9.69 -3.17
N PRO A 53 -6.60 -11.00 -3.48
CA PRO A 53 -6.26 -12.02 -2.50
C PRO A 53 -4.87 -11.76 -1.89
N ARG A 54 -4.66 -12.15 -0.62
CA ARG A 54 -3.46 -11.79 0.18
C ARG A 54 -2.13 -11.96 -0.57
N ARG A 55 -1.95 -13.06 -1.28
CA ARG A 55 -0.72 -13.33 -2.06
C ARG A 55 -0.45 -12.29 -3.15
N TRP A 56 -1.49 -11.92 -3.90
CA TRP A 56 -1.41 -10.92 -4.96
C TRP A 56 -1.25 -9.52 -4.38
N ALA A 57 -1.97 -9.23 -3.29
CA ALA A 57 -1.89 -7.95 -2.61
C ALA A 57 -0.48 -7.62 -2.11
N ILE A 58 0.19 -8.58 -1.49
CA ILE A 58 1.59 -8.42 -1.03
C ILE A 58 2.54 -8.37 -2.23
N ALA A 59 2.32 -9.21 -3.24
CA ALA A 59 3.15 -9.22 -4.43
C ALA A 59 3.10 -7.91 -5.22
N THR A 60 1.97 -7.17 -5.22
CA THR A 60 1.80 -5.94 -6.01
C THR A 60 2.88 -4.90 -5.75
N PRO A 61 3.01 -4.32 -4.53
CA PRO A 61 4.02 -3.29 -4.31
C PRO A 61 5.45 -3.84 -4.35
N LEU A 62 5.68 -5.11 -3.97
CA LEU A 62 7.02 -5.71 -4.03
C LEU A 62 7.51 -5.95 -5.47
N THR A 63 6.60 -6.34 -6.36
CA THR A 63 6.91 -6.50 -7.79
C THR A 63 7.17 -5.13 -8.42
N ALA A 64 6.36 -4.12 -8.08
CA ALA A 64 6.59 -2.75 -8.55
C ALA A 64 7.96 -2.23 -8.12
N MET A 65 8.34 -2.44 -6.86
CA MET A 65 9.67 -2.11 -6.35
C MET A 65 10.76 -2.85 -7.13
N LEU A 66 10.67 -4.19 -7.23
CA LEU A 66 11.68 -5.01 -7.92
C LEU A 66 11.91 -4.55 -9.37
N ILE A 67 10.85 -4.26 -10.12
CA ILE A 67 10.96 -3.78 -11.50
C ILE A 67 11.61 -2.40 -11.51
N SER A 68 11.16 -1.48 -10.65
CA SER A 68 11.68 -0.11 -10.65
C SER A 68 13.13 -0.01 -10.18
N ASP A 69 13.52 -0.85 -9.22
CA ASP A 69 14.85 -0.86 -8.60
C ASP A 69 15.92 -1.38 -9.57
N ALA A 70 15.53 -2.04 -10.66
CA ALA A 70 16.44 -2.40 -11.73
C ALA A 70 17.05 -1.19 -12.45
N MET A 71 16.38 -0.03 -12.42
CA MET A 71 16.81 1.21 -13.07
C MET A 71 17.17 2.33 -12.07
N LEU A 72 16.95 2.10 -10.77
CA LEU A 72 17.25 3.07 -9.71
C LEU A 72 18.57 2.72 -9.01
N PRO A 73 19.23 3.69 -8.36
CA PRO A 73 20.41 3.42 -7.55
C PRO A 73 20.10 2.39 -6.45
N SER A 74 21.06 1.51 -6.18
CA SER A 74 20.92 0.54 -5.09
C SER A 74 20.80 1.21 -3.73
N TYR A 75 20.16 0.56 -2.76
CA TYR A 75 20.05 1.03 -1.38
C TYR A 75 21.39 1.05 -0.61
N GLY A 76 22.50 0.63 -1.22
CA GLY A 76 23.84 0.63 -0.62
C GLY A 76 24.09 -0.43 0.48
N SER A 77 23.06 -1.13 0.94
CA SER A 77 23.16 -2.23 1.89
C SER A 77 21.99 -3.19 1.75
N LEU A 78 22.27 -4.51 1.82
CA LEU A 78 21.23 -5.53 1.83
C LEU A 78 20.28 -5.37 3.03
N GLY A 79 20.79 -4.98 4.20
CA GLY A 79 19.97 -4.75 5.40
C GLY A 79 18.97 -3.60 5.21
N VAL A 80 19.39 -2.53 4.54
CA VAL A 80 18.50 -1.42 4.19
C VAL A 80 17.47 -1.86 3.15
N ALA A 81 17.89 -2.57 2.09
CA ALA A 81 16.97 -3.09 1.08
C ALA A 81 15.87 -3.98 1.69
N VAL A 82 16.24 -4.92 2.57
CA VAL A 82 15.28 -5.78 3.29
C VAL A 82 14.31 -4.95 4.13
N ALA A 83 14.80 -3.93 4.86
CA ALA A 83 13.94 -3.06 5.65
C ALA A 83 12.94 -2.28 4.78
N VAL A 84 13.36 -1.74 3.64
CA VAL A 84 12.50 -1.01 2.69
C VAL A 84 11.41 -1.94 2.14
N TYR A 85 11.77 -3.15 1.68
CA TYR A 85 10.81 -4.13 1.16
C TYR A 85 9.82 -4.59 2.25
N ALA A 86 10.32 -4.87 3.46
CA ALA A 86 9.49 -5.28 4.59
C ALA A 86 8.51 -4.17 5.01
N ALA A 87 8.98 -2.93 5.10
CA ALA A 87 8.14 -1.77 5.38
C ALA A 87 7.04 -1.62 4.32
N MET A 88 7.38 -1.78 3.05
CA MET A 88 6.41 -1.65 1.96
C MET A 88 5.33 -2.74 1.98
N ALA A 89 5.67 -3.95 2.42
CA ALA A 89 4.70 -5.03 2.58
C ALA A 89 3.62 -4.73 3.63
N THR A 90 3.79 -3.72 4.49
CA THR A 90 2.77 -3.35 5.48
C THR A 90 1.52 -2.70 4.88
N ALA A 91 1.67 -1.91 3.81
CA ALA A 91 0.55 -1.24 3.15
C ALA A 91 -0.55 -2.22 2.69
N PRO A 92 -0.27 -3.32 1.95
CA PRO A 92 -1.31 -4.28 1.58
C PRO A 92 -1.90 -5.06 2.77
N LEU A 93 -1.15 -5.24 3.86
CA LEU A 93 -1.71 -5.83 5.08
C LEU A 93 -2.75 -4.91 5.71
N LEU A 94 -2.43 -3.62 5.82
CA LEU A 94 -3.35 -2.59 6.32
C LEU A 94 -4.56 -2.42 5.40
N GLY A 95 -4.35 -2.46 4.08
CA GLY A 95 -5.42 -2.35 3.08
C GLY A 95 -6.50 -3.42 3.23
N SER A 96 -6.14 -4.63 3.69
CA SER A 96 -7.11 -5.69 3.94
C SER A 96 -8.12 -5.35 5.05
N LEU A 97 -7.77 -4.45 5.98
CA LEU A 97 -8.65 -3.98 7.05
C LEU A 97 -9.79 -3.09 6.53
N LEU A 98 -9.62 -2.49 5.35
CA LEU A 98 -10.64 -1.67 4.69
C LEU A 98 -11.85 -2.49 4.21
N ARG A 99 -11.72 -3.83 4.13
CA ARG A 99 -12.82 -4.73 3.77
C ARG A 99 -13.84 -4.88 4.89
N ARG A 100 -13.44 -4.66 6.13
CA ARG A 100 -14.28 -4.90 7.31
C ARG A 100 -15.44 -3.91 7.31
N PRO A 101 -16.69 -4.37 7.47
CA PRO A 101 -17.85 -3.50 7.41
C PRO A 101 -17.80 -2.43 8.52
N LEU A 102 -18.37 -1.27 8.23
CA LEU A 102 -18.44 -0.13 9.13
C LEU A 102 -19.85 0.46 9.15
N PRO A 103 -20.29 1.00 10.31
CA PRO A 103 -21.65 1.50 10.49
C PRO A 103 -21.94 2.80 9.74
N SER A 104 -20.90 3.58 9.38
CA SER A 104 -21.07 4.87 8.72
C SER A 104 -19.92 5.19 7.75
N ARG A 105 -20.21 6.01 6.75
CA ARG A 105 -19.22 6.56 5.81
C ARG A 105 -18.16 7.41 6.53
N SER A 106 -18.52 8.12 7.60
CA SER A 106 -17.57 8.93 8.37
C SER A 106 -16.52 8.06 9.06
N ALA A 107 -16.93 6.94 9.66
CA ALA A 107 -16.01 5.95 10.22
C ALA A 107 -15.12 5.32 9.13
N GLY A 108 -15.67 5.11 7.93
CA GLY A 108 -14.93 4.65 6.75
C GLY A 108 -13.83 5.60 6.33
N LEU A 109 -14.16 6.89 6.23
CA LEU A 109 -13.22 7.94 5.88
C LEU A 109 -12.12 8.06 6.96
N ALA A 110 -12.50 8.06 8.24
CA ALA A 110 -11.53 8.09 9.33
C ALA A 110 -10.56 6.90 9.28
N ARG A 111 -11.07 5.68 9.00
CA ARG A 111 -10.23 4.49 8.82
C ARG A 111 -9.30 4.64 7.62
N LEU A 112 -9.80 5.10 6.47
CA LEU A 112 -8.99 5.28 5.27
C LEU A 112 -7.86 6.29 5.52
N THR A 113 -8.15 7.42 6.15
CA THR A 113 -7.15 8.43 6.52
C THR A 113 -6.12 7.89 7.51
N ALA A 114 -6.54 7.17 8.55
CA ALA A 114 -5.60 6.58 9.50
C ALA A 114 -4.66 5.55 8.81
N LEU A 115 -5.24 4.68 7.98
CA LEU A 115 -4.48 3.66 7.27
C LEU A 115 -3.63 4.23 6.12
N SER A 116 -3.96 5.40 5.57
CA SER A 116 -3.11 6.05 4.55
C SER A 116 -1.83 6.64 5.11
N LEU A 117 -1.84 7.10 6.37
CA LEU A 117 -0.67 7.72 7.01
C LEU A 117 0.25 6.69 7.70
N THR A 118 -0.30 5.52 8.03
CA THR A 118 0.44 4.48 8.77
C THR A 118 1.64 3.91 8.00
N PRO A 119 1.57 3.60 6.69
CA PRO A 119 2.72 3.11 5.92
C PRO A 119 3.92 4.05 5.97
N ALA A 120 3.72 5.36 5.83
CA ALA A 120 4.79 6.35 5.93
C ALA A 120 5.46 6.34 7.30
N MET A 121 4.70 6.18 8.40
CA MET A 121 5.27 6.07 9.75
C MET A 121 6.11 4.81 9.89
N VAL A 122 5.58 3.66 9.46
CA VAL A 122 6.30 2.39 9.52
C VAL A 122 7.59 2.47 8.69
N PHE A 123 7.51 2.99 7.47
CA PHE A 123 8.66 3.18 6.60
C PHE A 123 9.70 4.08 7.27
N PHE A 124 9.30 5.25 7.77
CA PHE A 124 10.19 6.19 8.43
C PHE A 124 10.96 5.56 9.59
N PHE A 125 10.29 4.88 10.52
CA PHE A 125 10.98 4.25 11.65
C PHE A 125 11.86 3.07 11.23
N THR A 126 11.36 2.19 10.37
CA THR A 126 12.09 0.97 10.02
C THR A 126 13.30 1.24 9.13
N THR A 127 13.16 2.10 8.11
CA THR A 127 14.24 2.31 7.13
C THR A 127 15.34 3.21 7.68
N ASN A 128 15.02 4.22 8.48
CA ASN A 128 16.05 5.08 9.09
C ASN A 128 16.81 4.33 10.18
N PHE A 129 16.14 3.48 10.96
CA PHE A 129 16.85 2.57 11.85
C PHE A 129 17.80 1.63 11.07
N ALA A 130 17.36 1.09 9.94
CA ALA A 130 18.20 0.24 9.10
C ALA A 130 19.39 1.01 8.50
N VAL A 131 19.21 2.25 8.04
CA VAL A 131 20.30 3.13 7.58
C VAL A 131 21.30 3.35 8.70
N TRP A 132 20.84 3.76 9.88
CA TRP A 132 21.69 3.93 11.05
C TRP A 132 22.39 2.63 11.46
N ALA A 133 21.75 1.46 11.36
CA ALA A 133 22.33 0.18 11.76
C ALA A 133 23.34 -0.36 10.75
N PHE A 134 23.06 -0.26 9.44
CA PHE A 134 23.78 -0.99 8.39
C PHE A 134 24.65 -0.13 7.46
N GLN A 135 24.61 1.20 7.56
CA GLN A 135 25.50 2.10 6.81
C GLN A 135 26.44 2.88 7.74
N SER A 136 27.47 3.53 7.18
CA SER A 136 28.51 4.25 7.94
C SER A 136 28.27 5.76 8.07
N HIS A 137 27.15 6.29 7.58
CA HIS A 137 26.88 7.73 7.55
C HIS A 137 26.70 8.38 8.93
N TYR A 138 26.28 7.61 9.94
CA TYR A 138 25.99 8.10 11.28
C TYR A 138 26.73 7.28 12.34
N ALA A 139 27.10 7.94 13.45
CA ALA A 139 27.72 7.27 14.58
C ALA A 139 26.77 6.22 15.19
N LYS A 140 27.31 5.06 15.60
CA LYS A 140 26.55 3.96 16.23
C LYS A 140 26.25 4.24 17.70
N THR A 141 25.67 5.41 17.97
CA THR A 141 25.28 5.89 19.29
C THR A 141 23.82 6.39 19.24
N ALA A 142 23.21 6.60 20.40
CA ALA A 142 21.86 7.17 20.47
C ALA A 142 21.77 8.57 19.82
N ALA A 143 22.83 9.37 19.93
CA ALA A 143 22.91 10.68 19.29
C ALA A 143 22.94 10.57 17.76
N GLY A 144 23.75 9.64 17.20
CA GLY A 144 23.78 9.40 15.75
C GLY A 144 22.47 8.82 15.21
N LEU A 145 21.75 8.02 16.00
CA LEU A 145 20.40 7.57 15.65
C LEU A 145 19.41 8.74 15.59
N ALA A 146 19.46 9.63 16.58
CA ALA A 146 18.62 10.83 16.59
C ALA A 146 18.92 11.75 15.39
N GLU A 147 20.20 11.94 15.05
CA GLU A 147 20.63 12.70 13.87
C GLU A 147 20.06 12.10 12.57
N CYS A 148 20.16 10.77 12.41
CA CYS A 148 19.59 10.07 11.25
C CYS A 148 18.08 10.32 11.10
N TYR A 149 17.32 10.29 12.19
CA TYR A 149 15.89 10.57 12.16
C TYR A 149 15.56 12.05 11.87
N LEU A 150 16.30 12.98 12.48
CA LEU A 150 16.11 14.41 12.27
C LEU A 150 16.36 14.79 10.80
N ALA A 151 17.42 14.23 10.20
CA ALA A 151 17.73 14.42 8.78
C ALA A 151 16.61 13.87 7.86
N ALA A 152 15.87 12.86 8.31
CA ALA A 152 14.80 12.23 7.54
C ALA A 152 13.44 12.96 7.61
N LEU A 153 13.24 13.89 8.56
CA LEU A 153 11.96 14.59 8.76
C LEU A 153 11.39 15.30 7.51
N PRO A 154 12.20 15.98 6.67
CA PRO A 154 11.70 16.59 5.44
C PRO A 154 11.10 15.56 4.47
N PHE A 155 11.67 14.36 4.41
CA PHE A 155 11.17 13.27 3.57
C PHE A 155 9.86 12.71 4.10
N LEU A 156 9.72 12.58 5.43
CA LEU A 156 8.48 12.14 6.06
C LEU A 156 7.31 13.06 5.71
N ARG A 157 7.53 14.38 5.78
CA ARG A 157 6.49 15.38 5.46
C ARG A 157 6.02 15.25 4.01
N ARG A 158 6.96 15.07 3.07
CA ARG A 158 6.65 14.87 1.65
C ARG A 158 5.94 13.55 1.40
N MET A 159 6.42 12.47 2.01
CA MET A 159 5.83 11.14 1.92
C MET A 159 4.36 11.15 2.39
N LEU A 160 4.07 11.76 3.55
CA LEU A 160 2.70 11.87 4.04
C LEU A 160 1.78 12.65 3.09
N ALA A 161 2.26 13.76 2.54
CA ALA A 161 1.49 14.54 1.57
C ALA A 161 1.24 13.75 0.27
N GLY A 162 2.27 13.04 -0.20
CA GLY A 162 2.19 12.14 -1.34
C GLY A 162 1.20 11.00 -1.13
N ASP A 163 1.28 10.32 0.01
CA ASP A 163 0.40 9.23 0.40
C ASP A 163 -1.06 9.70 0.45
N ALA A 164 -1.32 10.85 1.07
CA ALA A 164 -2.66 11.44 1.10
C ALA A 164 -3.19 11.75 -0.32
N ALA A 165 -2.36 12.35 -1.17
CA ALA A 165 -2.74 12.69 -2.54
C ALA A 165 -3.02 11.43 -3.39
N PHE A 166 -2.11 10.45 -3.39
CA PHE A 166 -2.29 9.22 -4.15
C PHE A 166 -3.42 8.35 -3.63
N VAL A 167 -3.64 8.28 -2.31
CA VAL A 167 -4.81 7.60 -1.74
C VAL A 167 -6.09 8.29 -2.20
N ALA A 168 -6.17 9.62 -2.14
CA ALA A 168 -7.35 10.34 -2.62
C ALA A 168 -7.64 10.05 -4.10
N VAL A 169 -6.62 10.08 -4.96
CA VAL A 169 -6.77 9.79 -6.40
C VAL A 169 -7.17 8.34 -6.65
N LEU A 170 -6.42 7.36 -6.12
CA LEU A 170 -6.63 5.94 -6.40
C LEU A 170 -7.93 5.42 -5.80
N PHE A 171 -8.22 5.74 -4.54
CA PHE A 171 -9.46 5.31 -3.90
C PHE A 171 -10.67 6.09 -4.41
N GLY A 172 -10.50 7.36 -4.79
CA GLY A 172 -11.53 8.14 -5.48
C GLY A 172 -11.90 7.53 -6.83
N ALA A 173 -10.91 7.21 -7.67
CA ALA A 173 -11.12 6.52 -8.94
C ALA A 173 -11.76 5.13 -8.74
N ALA A 174 -11.30 4.36 -7.74
CA ALA A 174 -11.89 3.07 -7.41
C ALA A 174 -13.35 3.20 -6.93
N ALA A 175 -13.70 4.24 -6.16
CA ALA A 175 -15.07 4.49 -5.73
C ALA A 175 -15.98 4.85 -6.91
N LEU A 176 -15.52 5.72 -7.82
CA LEU A 176 -16.25 6.10 -9.03
C LEU A 176 -16.49 4.90 -9.96
N ALA A 177 -15.53 3.97 -10.04
CA ALA A 177 -15.66 2.72 -10.77
C ALA A 177 -16.52 1.65 -10.04
N GLY A 178 -17.05 1.95 -8.85
CA GLY A 178 -17.80 0.99 -8.03
C GLY A 178 -16.95 -0.12 -7.42
N ALA A 179 -15.62 -0.02 -7.50
CA ALA A 179 -14.65 -1.00 -7.02
C ALA A 179 -14.21 -0.75 -5.57
N PHE A 180 -14.66 0.34 -4.91
CA PHE A 180 -14.37 0.65 -3.51
C PHE A 180 -15.58 1.25 -2.78
N SER A 181 -15.73 0.93 -1.49
CA SER A 181 -16.76 1.48 -0.62
C SER A 181 -16.22 1.80 0.77
N LEU A 182 -16.53 3.01 1.27
CA LEU A 182 -16.16 3.47 2.60
C LEU A 182 -16.80 2.68 3.75
N THR A 183 -17.95 2.04 3.53
CA THR A 183 -18.61 1.23 4.55
C THR A 183 -18.16 -0.24 4.53
N GLY A 184 -17.19 -0.59 3.70
CA GLY A 184 -16.81 -1.99 3.42
C GLY A 184 -17.87 -2.72 2.58
N ALA A 185 -17.62 -3.98 2.27
CA ALA A 185 -18.61 -4.83 1.61
C ALA A 185 -19.74 -5.16 2.60
N LYS A 186 -21.00 -4.86 2.25
CA LYS A 186 -22.13 -5.35 3.03
C LYS A 186 -22.08 -6.88 3.00
N CYS A 187 -22.15 -7.51 4.17
CA CYS A 187 -22.45 -8.93 4.24
C CYS A 187 -23.79 -9.10 3.52
N ARG A 188 -23.84 -9.87 2.42
CA ARG A 188 -25.11 -10.21 1.77
C ARG A 188 -25.88 -11.01 2.80
N GLU A 189 -26.83 -10.37 3.46
CA GLU A 189 -27.81 -11.03 4.29
C GLU A 189 -28.56 -11.97 3.36
N THR A 190 -28.23 -13.26 3.41
CA THR A 190 -29.06 -14.30 2.79
C THR A 190 -30.39 -14.27 3.52
N THR A 191 -31.31 -13.45 3.01
CA THR A 191 -32.73 -13.56 3.33
C THR A 191 -33.15 -14.95 2.87
N ARG A 192 -33.07 -15.92 3.77
CA ARG A 192 -33.75 -17.20 3.61
C ARG A 192 -35.24 -16.83 3.64
N PRO A 193 -36.01 -17.01 2.55
CA PRO A 193 -37.44 -16.82 2.64
C PRO A 193 -37.94 -17.80 3.71
N ALA A 194 -38.58 -17.27 4.74
CA ALA A 194 -39.35 -18.08 5.68
C ALA A 194 -40.41 -18.79 4.83
N GLN A 195 -40.21 -20.08 4.61
CA GLN A 195 -41.24 -20.92 4.01
C GLN A 195 -42.29 -21.16 5.09
N ALA A 196 -43.50 -20.69 4.75
CA ALA A 196 -44.85 -21.03 5.21
C ALA A 196 -44.99 -21.91 6.45
#